data_AF-A0A2E7F3L0-F1
#
_entry.id   AF-A0A2E7F3L0-F1
#
_cell.length_a   1.000
_cell.length_b   1.000
_cell.length_c   1.000
_cell.angle_alpha   90.00
_cell.angle_beta   90.00
_cell.angle_gamma   90.00
#
_symmetry.space_group_name_H-M   'P 1'
#
loop_
_entity.id
_entity.type
_entity.pdbx_description
1 polymer ?
#
loop_
_entity_poly.entity_id
_entity_poly.type
_entity_poly.pdbx_seq_one_letter_code
_entity_poly.pdbx_strand_id
1 'polypeptide(L)'
;MDLPESFSKTEANVAEALLTTGNYRFDGEEREAPELGEDFFIWMFSGALGERPVYRIENAIFPHAASIRGWACDCHFEFIGCTFAGELDLRHVRLRQFDFSRSVFEASVRLNGAQIERGIIANYAVFQNLIVQASELGGNLELEGATITEPLKAYQISIRKSLFIRDGASLNGADIRGAKIGTDCQFRKATIAGSLDLSSAEISGELQFGKPGQDCIQWAEGAELSLENARSGVFSARLDDFRQSGEFIRMSLAGFSFGELDTSGDESSKSLIHEPSQKLLGWLKAATPNSSFFSGKPYLTFADALSKAGQYDKAKKVKIGLGWRETSRKGGPWISRIGRFLSGIFVGFGYAPSRAITLFLAVFSAGSLYALWLAMQGNPDHAVTDLIVPSLRLSLENSAPLVEFANPVPTRACDVGDEICIPTNNLASLMFDLQKLFSLILVSYFIAAITGFASDRRASD
;
A
#
# COMPACT_ATOMS: atom_id res chain seq x y z
N MET A 1 -12.62 -23.51 51.17
CA MET A 1 -13.77 -22.97 50.43
C MET A 1 -14.48 -24.19 49.87
N ASP A 2 -15.74 -24.40 50.19
CA ASP A 2 -16.47 -25.59 49.73
C ASP A 2 -16.73 -25.44 48.24
N LEU A 3 -16.34 -26.46 47.47
CA LEU A 3 -16.57 -26.52 46.03
C LEU A 3 -18.06 -26.77 45.75
N PRO A 4 -18.61 -26.29 44.62
CA PRO A 4 -19.99 -26.58 44.25
C PRO A 4 -20.27 -28.09 44.23
N GLU A 5 -21.38 -28.51 44.83
CA GLU A 5 -21.79 -29.93 44.85
C GLU A 5 -22.08 -30.49 43.45
N SER A 6 -22.32 -29.61 42.46
CA SER A 6 -22.52 -30.01 41.06
C SER A 6 -21.24 -30.48 40.37
N PHE A 7 -20.06 -30.24 40.95
CA PHE A 7 -18.80 -30.61 40.32
C PHE A 7 -18.60 -32.13 40.34
N SER A 8 -18.24 -32.66 39.17
CA SER A 8 -17.69 -34.00 39.06
C SER A 8 -16.38 -34.13 39.85
N LYS A 9 -15.97 -35.36 40.13
CA LYS A 9 -14.68 -35.62 40.79
C LYS A 9 -13.50 -35.03 40.00
N THR A 10 -13.59 -35.03 38.68
CA THR A 10 -12.56 -34.44 37.79
C THR A 10 -12.52 -32.93 37.96
N GLU A 11 -13.66 -32.25 37.86
CA GLU A 11 -13.77 -30.80 38.06
C GLU A 11 -13.31 -30.38 39.45
N ALA A 12 -13.64 -31.14 40.50
CA ALA A 12 -13.18 -30.87 41.85
C ALA A 12 -11.64 -30.90 41.96
N ASN A 13 -10.99 -31.89 41.33
CA ASN A 13 -9.52 -31.97 41.29
C ASN A 13 -8.90 -30.79 40.53
N VAL A 14 -9.50 -30.37 39.41
CA VAL A 14 -9.02 -29.21 38.64
C VAL A 14 -9.21 -27.92 39.44
N ALA A 15 -10.36 -27.75 40.09
CA ALA A 15 -10.65 -26.61 40.95
C ALA A 15 -9.65 -26.50 42.10
N GLU A 16 -9.33 -27.61 42.76
CA GLU A 16 -8.35 -27.65 43.84
C GLU A 16 -6.94 -27.28 43.35
N ALA A 17 -6.54 -27.75 42.17
CA ALA A 17 -5.26 -27.39 41.55
C ALA A 17 -5.17 -25.89 41.25
N LEU A 18 -6.24 -25.29 40.71
CA LEU A 18 -6.33 -23.85 40.43
C LEU A 18 -6.33 -23.02 41.72
N LEU A 19 -7.05 -23.44 42.75
CA LEU A 19 -7.07 -22.77 44.05
C LEU A 19 -5.71 -22.82 44.74
N THR A 20 -4.99 -23.95 44.62
CA THR A 20 -3.71 -24.18 45.31
C THR A 20 -2.53 -23.56 44.58
N THR A 21 -2.46 -23.73 43.26
CA THR A 21 -1.28 -23.35 42.46
C THR A 21 -1.57 -22.30 41.40
N GLY A 22 -2.83 -22.10 41.02
CA GLY A 22 -3.23 -21.31 39.85
C GLY A 22 -3.05 -22.04 38.52
N ASN A 23 -2.53 -23.27 38.52
CA ASN A 23 -2.20 -24.01 37.32
C ASN A 23 -2.78 -25.42 37.38
N TYR A 24 -3.35 -25.85 36.26
CA TYR A 24 -3.71 -27.23 36.00
C TYR A 24 -3.12 -27.65 34.66
N ARG A 25 -2.55 -28.86 34.61
CA ARG A 25 -2.00 -29.45 33.40
C ARG A 25 -2.35 -30.93 33.37
N PHE A 26 -2.92 -31.36 32.25
CA PHE A 26 -3.12 -32.77 31.98
C PHE A 26 -1.99 -33.31 31.09
N ASP A 27 -1.30 -34.34 31.57
CA ASP A 27 -0.15 -35.00 30.89
C ASP A 27 -0.52 -36.33 30.22
N GLY A 28 -1.81 -36.72 30.21
CA GLY A 28 -2.29 -37.96 29.60
C GLY A 28 -2.55 -37.87 28.09
N GLU A 29 -3.08 -38.94 27.50
CA GLU A 29 -3.47 -38.96 26.08
C GLU A 29 -4.72 -38.11 25.82
N GLU A 30 -4.79 -37.44 24.67
CA GLU A 30 -5.83 -36.46 24.31
C GLU A 30 -7.27 -36.99 24.39
N ARG A 31 -7.48 -38.30 24.16
CA ARG A 31 -8.80 -38.96 24.28
C ARG A 31 -9.31 -39.10 25.71
N GLU A 32 -8.43 -38.95 26.70
CA GLU A 32 -8.75 -39.07 28.13
C GLU A 32 -8.68 -37.70 28.84
N ALA A 33 -8.57 -36.61 28.08
CA ALA A 33 -8.47 -35.27 28.63
C ALA A 33 -9.70 -34.95 29.52
N PRO A 34 -9.50 -34.20 30.62
CA PRO A 34 -10.56 -33.88 31.56
C PRO A 34 -11.63 -33.02 30.89
N GLU A 35 -12.87 -33.47 30.99
CA GLU A 35 -14.05 -32.70 30.58
C GLU A 35 -14.48 -31.77 31.71
N LEU A 36 -14.58 -30.48 31.41
CA LEU A 36 -14.96 -29.42 32.33
C LEU A 36 -16.24 -28.76 31.83
N GLY A 37 -17.31 -28.85 32.62
CA GLY A 37 -18.64 -28.40 32.24
C GLY A 37 -18.81 -26.87 32.23
N GLU A 38 -20.00 -26.43 31.80
CA GLU A 38 -20.39 -25.02 31.80
C GLU A 38 -20.32 -24.40 33.21
N ASP A 39 -20.87 -25.10 34.21
CA ASP A 39 -20.88 -24.64 35.60
C ASP A 39 -19.46 -24.42 36.13
N PHE A 40 -18.53 -25.32 35.80
CA PHE A 40 -17.12 -25.16 36.13
C PHE A 40 -16.51 -23.94 35.43
N PHE A 41 -16.80 -23.76 34.14
CA PHE A 41 -16.31 -22.61 33.38
C PHE A 41 -16.77 -21.30 34.01
N ILE A 42 -18.06 -21.16 34.28
CA ILE A 42 -18.65 -19.96 34.91
C ILE A 42 -18.04 -19.74 36.31
N TRP A 43 -17.86 -20.81 37.09
CA TRP A 43 -17.29 -20.74 38.43
C TRP A 43 -15.88 -20.13 38.44
N MET A 44 -15.03 -20.42 37.45
CA MET A 44 -13.67 -19.85 37.38
C MET A 44 -13.66 -18.32 37.41
N PHE A 45 -14.66 -17.67 36.79
CA PHE A 45 -14.73 -16.22 36.69
C PHE A 45 -15.49 -15.58 37.86
N SER A 46 -16.04 -16.38 38.79
CA SER A 46 -17.02 -15.92 39.78
C SER A 46 -16.39 -15.14 40.95
N GLY A 47 -15.07 -15.07 40.97
CA GLY A 47 -14.27 -14.58 42.10
C GLY A 47 -13.87 -15.68 43.10
N ALA A 48 -14.38 -16.92 42.94
CA ALA A 48 -14.07 -18.04 43.84
C ALA A 48 -12.58 -18.42 43.87
N LEU A 49 -11.85 -18.18 42.77
CA LEU A 49 -10.43 -18.52 42.67
C LEU A 49 -9.50 -17.61 43.50
N GLY A 50 -10.04 -16.52 44.07
CA GLY A 50 -9.26 -15.52 44.84
C GLY A 50 -8.47 -14.56 43.95
N GLU A 51 -7.51 -13.83 44.56
CA GLU A 51 -6.63 -12.91 43.85
C GLU A 51 -5.33 -13.61 43.45
N ARG A 52 -5.27 -14.16 42.23
CA ARG A 52 -4.00 -14.53 41.58
C ARG A 52 -3.86 -13.78 40.26
N PRO A 53 -2.62 -13.45 39.85
CA PRO A 53 -2.40 -12.73 38.61
C PRO A 53 -2.73 -13.57 37.37
N VAL A 54 -2.61 -14.89 37.43
CA VAL A 54 -2.77 -15.82 36.29
C VAL A 54 -3.40 -17.13 36.76
N TYR A 55 -4.36 -17.61 35.98
CA TYR A 55 -4.92 -18.96 36.07
C TYR A 55 -4.70 -19.67 34.74
N ARG A 56 -4.14 -20.88 34.80
CA ARG A 56 -3.76 -21.66 33.62
C ARG A 56 -4.36 -23.05 33.64
N ILE A 57 -4.94 -23.45 32.52
CA ILE A 57 -5.43 -24.81 32.25
C ILE A 57 -4.75 -25.28 30.96
N GLU A 58 -4.09 -26.44 31.02
CA GLU A 58 -3.51 -27.08 29.85
C GLU A 58 -4.20 -28.41 29.53
N ASN A 59 -4.47 -28.65 28.25
CA ASN A 59 -4.94 -29.93 27.69
C ASN A 59 -6.26 -30.43 28.32
N ALA A 60 -7.28 -29.57 28.37
CA ALA A 60 -8.62 -29.89 28.88
C ALA A 60 -9.71 -29.69 27.81
N ILE A 61 -10.84 -30.37 27.96
CA ILE A 61 -11.98 -30.29 27.04
C ILE A 61 -13.14 -29.55 27.74
N PHE A 62 -13.71 -28.57 27.05
CA PHE A 62 -14.95 -27.89 27.41
C PHE A 62 -16.04 -28.31 26.42
N PRO A 63 -16.81 -29.37 26.73
CA PRO A 63 -17.72 -30.00 25.77
C PRO A 63 -19.00 -29.20 25.52
N HIS A 64 -19.36 -28.28 26.43
CA HIS A 64 -20.59 -27.51 26.36
C HIS A 64 -20.33 -26.05 26.03
N ALA A 65 -21.36 -25.36 25.52
CA ALA A 65 -21.30 -23.92 25.36
C ALA A 65 -21.18 -23.24 26.73
N ALA A 66 -20.48 -22.11 26.78
CA ALA A 66 -20.30 -21.35 28.01
C ALA A 66 -20.37 -19.85 27.75
N SER A 67 -20.95 -19.11 28.70
CA SER A 67 -21.10 -17.66 28.60
C SER A 67 -20.68 -16.98 29.90
N ILE A 68 -19.75 -16.03 29.77
CA ILE A 68 -19.39 -15.07 30.84
C ILE A 68 -19.62 -13.64 30.35
N ARG A 69 -20.66 -13.47 29.53
CA ARG A 69 -21.01 -12.19 28.91
C ARG A 69 -21.17 -11.10 29.97
N GLY A 70 -20.44 -10.00 29.79
CA GLY A 70 -20.50 -8.83 30.68
C GLY A 70 -19.78 -9.00 32.02
N TRP A 71 -19.08 -10.12 32.24
CA TRP A 71 -18.34 -10.35 33.48
C TRP A 71 -17.09 -9.48 33.55
N ALA A 72 -16.70 -9.14 34.77
CA ALA A 72 -15.48 -8.39 35.02
C ALA A 72 -14.65 -9.10 36.09
N CYS A 73 -13.39 -9.40 35.78
CA CYS A 73 -12.40 -9.86 36.77
C CYS A 73 -11.06 -9.18 36.51
N ASP A 74 -10.26 -8.98 37.56
CA ASP A 74 -8.88 -8.52 37.41
C ASP A 74 -7.90 -9.69 37.26
N CYS A 75 -8.20 -10.59 36.31
CA CYS A 75 -7.48 -11.85 36.19
C CYS A 75 -7.05 -12.17 34.74
N HIS A 76 -5.94 -12.91 34.60
CA HIS A 76 -5.44 -13.46 33.35
C HIS A 76 -5.80 -14.94 33.29
N PHE A 77 -6.42 -15.37 32.18
CA PHE A 77 -6.67 -16.78 31.93
C PHE A 77 -5.88 -17.30 30.74
N GLU A 78 -5.20 -18.42 30.95
CA GLU A 78 -4.45 -19.16 29.95
C GLU A 78 -5.10 -20.53 29.74
N PHE A 79 -5.69 -20.75 28.57
CA PHE A 79 -6.22 -22.03 28.12
C PHE A 79 -5.33 -22.54 26.99
N ILE A 80 -4.40 -23.44 27.33
CA ILE A 80 -3.32 -23.85 26.44
C ILE A 80 -3.56 -25.29 25.96
N GLY A 81 -3.68 -25.49 24.65
CA GLY A 81 -3.99 -26.83 24.12
C GLY A 81 -5.35 -27.37 24.55
N CYS A 82 -6.29 -26.48 24.90
CA CYS A 82 -7.65 -26.86 25.29
C CYS A 82 -8.55 -26.99 24.07
N THR A 83 -9.60 -27.80 24.18
CA THR A 83 -10.64 -27.93 23.15
C THR A 83 -11.97 -27.39 23.66
N PHE A 84 -12.57 -26.48 22.92
CA PHE A 84 -13.91 -25.94 23.19
C PHE A 84 -14.85 -26.42 22.09
N ALA A 85 -15.73 -27.35 22.42
CA ALA A 85 -16.70 -27.92 21.48
C ALA A 85 -17.94 -27.01 21.32
N GLY A 86 -18.32 -26.32 22.39
CA GLY A 86 -19.45 -25.39 22.41
C GLY A 86 -19.08 -23.93 22.10
N GLU A 87 -20.09 -23.11 21.80
CA GLU A 87 -19.91 -21.66 21.63
C GLU A 87 -19.38 -21.03 22.92
N LEU A 88 -18.38 -20.15 22.77
CA LEU A 88 -17.80 -19.40 23.88
C LEU A 88 -18.20 -17.92 23.77
N ASP A 89 -19.15 -17.50 24.60
CA ASP A 89 -19.67 -16.13 24.63
C ASP A 89 -18.95 -15.28 25.68
N LEU A 90 -18.01 -14.47 25.20
CA LEU A 90 -17.16 -13.55 25.96
C LEU A 90 -17.53 -12.08 25.67
N ARG A 91 -18.73 -11.81 25.14
CA ARG A 91 -19.13 -10.45 24.78
C ARG A 91 -19.13 -9.53 26.00
N HIS A 92 -18.63 -8.31 25.83
CA HIS A 92 -18.55 -7.31 26.91
C HIS A 92 -17.76 -7.73 28.16
N VAL A 93 -16.97 -8.82 28.10
CA VAL A 93 -16.12 -9.22 29.22
C VAL A 93 -15.05 -8.16 29.47
N ARG A 94 -14.68 -7.98 30.74
CA ARG A 94 -13.58 -7.11 31.18
C ARG A 94 -12.57 -7.91 31.97
N LEU A 95 -11.38 -8.09 31.42
CA LEU A 95 -10.33 -8.86 32.09
C LEU A 95 -8.95 -8.47 31.62
N ARG A 96 -7.92 -9.03 32.25
CA ARG A 96 -6.55 -8.62 31.96
C ARG A 96 -6.04 -9.17 30.64
N GLN A 97 -6.17 -10.47 30.42
CA GLN A 97 -5.63 -11.14 29.24
C GLN A 97 -6.31 -12.50 29.04
N PHE A 98 -6.40 -12.91 27.78
CA PHE A 98 -6.59 -14.31 27.41
C PHE A 98 -5.36 -14.84 26.66
N ASP A 99 -4.97 -16.05 26.98
CA ASP A 99 -4.11 -16.88 26.15
C ASP A 99 -4.88 -18.14 25.74
N PHE A 100 -5.00 -18.35 24.43
CA PHE A 100 -5.65 -19.48 23.78
C PHE A 100 -4.66 -20.29 22.93
N SER A 101 -3.36 -20.17 23.20
CA SER A 101 -2.34 -20.78 22.36
C SER A 101 -2.52 -22.29 22.24
N ARG A 102 -2.41 -22.80 21.01
CA ARG A 102 -2.61 -24.22 20.65
C ARG A 102 -4.01 -24.78 20.93
N SER A 103 -4.97 -23.96 21.32
CA SER A 103 -6.33 -24.42 21.61
C SER A 103 -7.20 -24.53 20.35
N VAL A 104 -8.21 -25.39 20.41
CA VAL A 104 -9.14 -25.67 19.31
C VAL A 104 -10.54 -25.20 19.71
N PHE A 105 -11.18 -24.43 18.84
CA PHE A 105 -12.55 -23.94 19.01
C PHE A 105 -13.39 -24.44 17.84
N GLU A 106 -14.18 -25.48 18.11
CA GLU A 106 -15.04 -26.13 17.10
C GLU A 106 -16.29 -25.31 16.80
N ALA A 107 -16.63 -24.37 17.68
CA ALA A 107 -17.73 -23.42 17.54
C ALA A 107 -17.24 -21.96 17.60
N SER A 108 -18.18 -21.02 17.65
CA SER A 108 -17.87 -19.58 17.63
C SER A 108 -17.27 -19.09 18.95
N VAL A 109 -16.24 -18.25 18.87
CA VAL A 109 -15.74 -17.43 19.99
C VAL A 109 -16.17 -15.99 19.78
N ARG A 110 -17.01 -15.47 20.67
CA ARG A 110 -17.61 -14.13 20.55
C ARG A 110 -17.08 -13.19 21.61
N LEU A 111 -16.30 -12.21 21.20
CA LEU A 111 -15.67 -11.20 22.05
C LEU A 111 -16.22 -9.79 21.77
N ASN A 112 -17.38 -9.66 21.12
CA ASN A 112 -17.90 -8.34 20.74
C ASN A 112 -17.95 -7.37 21.94
N GLY A 113 -17.33 -6.20 21.79
CA GLY A 113 -17.29 -5.18 22.84
C GLY A 113 -16.53 -5.59 24.10
N ALA A 114 -15.71 -6.64 24.06
CA ALA A 114 -14.84 -7.02 25.17
C ALA A 114 -13.78 -5.93 25.43
N GLN A 115 -13.39 -5.75 26.68
CA GLN A 115 -12.31 -4.86 27.09
C GLN A 115 -11.23 -5.69 27.78
N ILE A 116 -10.15 -5.96 27.06
CA ILE A 116 -9.03 -6.75 27.54
C ILE A 116 -7.88 -5.78 27.83
N GLU A 117 -7.46 -5.68 29.10
CA GLU A 117 -6.45 -4.71 29.54
C GLU A 117 -5.12 -4.87 28.80
N ARG A 118 -4.74 -6.12 28.54
CA ARG A 118 -3.58 -6.52 27.75
C ARG A 118 -4.08 -7.03 26.40
N GLY A 119 -3.65 -8.22 25.99
CA GLY A 119 -3.92 -8.74 24.66
C GLY A 119 -4.75 -10.01 24.67
N ILE A 120 -4.92 -10.55 23.47
CA ILE A 120 -5.31 -11.93 23.26
C ILE A 120 -4.14 -12.59 22.54
N ILE A 121 -3.60 -13.65 23.13
CA ILE A 121 -2.60 -14.51 22.49
C ILE A 121 -3.34 -15.75 22.03
N ALA A 122 -3.28 -16.09 20.75
CA ALA A 122 -3.94 -17.28 20.21
C ALA A 122 -3.03 -17.93 19.15
N ASN A 123 -1.76 -18.04 19.49
CA ASN A 123 -0.74 -18.59 18.60
C ASN A 123 -0.98 -20.09 18.40
N TYR A 124 -0.98 -20.55 17.16
CA TYR A 124 -1.27 -21.91 16.75
C TYR A 124 -2.67 -22.42 17.17
N ALA A 125 -3.58 -21.50 17.50
CA ALA A 125 -4.96 -21.85 17.79
C ALA A 125 -5.74 -22.16 16.50
N VAL A 126 -6.76 -23.01 16.61
CA VAL A 126 -7.68 -23.31 15.51
C VAL A 126 -9.06 -22.77 15.89
N PHE A 127 -9.59 -21.87 15.08
CA PHE A 127 -10.93 -21.32 15.25
C PHE A 127 -11.81 -21.71 14.07
N GLN A 128 -12.97 -22.27 14.35
CA GLN A 128 -14.04 -22.29 13.35
C GLN A 128 -14.45 -20.85 13.02
N ASN A 129 -14.78 -20.04 14.04
CA ASN A 129 -15.23 -18.66 13.85
C ASN A 129 -14.79 -17.77 15.03
N LEU A 130 -14.02 -16.71 14.74
CA LEU A 130 -13.52 -15.75 15.72
C LEU A 130 -14.11 -14.36 15.48
N ILE A 131 -14.82 -13.83 16.46
CA ILE A 131 -15.50 -12.53 16.39
C ILE A 131 -14.99 -11.62 17.50
N VAL A 132 -14.22 -10.59 17.14
CA VAL A 132 -13.61 -9.60 18.05
C VAL A 132 -14.04 -8.16 17.73
N GLN A 133 -15.22 -8.00 17.12
CA GLN A 133 -15.73 -6.70 16.66
C GLN A 133 -15.93 -5.70 17.79
N ALA A 134 -15.57 -4.44 17.53
CA ALA A 134 -15.72 -3.31 18.47
C ALA A 134 -15.10 -3.58 19.86
N SER A 135 -14.11 -4.46 19.96
CA SER A 135 -13.41 -4.77 21.21
C SER A 135 -12.24 -3.82 21.43
N GLU A 136 -11.84 -3.65 22.68
CA GLU A 136 -10.67 -2.87 23.08
C GLU A 136 -9.62 -3.80 23.68
N LEU A 137 -8.44 -3.86 23.06
CA LEU A 137 -7.28 -4.59 23.56
C LEU A 137 -6.20 -3.58 23.93
N GLY A 138 -5.77 -3.55 25.20
CA GLY A 138 -4.66 -2.68 25.61
C GLY A 138 -3.26 -3.18 25.24
N GLY A 139 -3.18 -4.41 24.74
CA GLY A 139 -1.99 -5.08 24.23
C GLY A 139 -2.15 -5.49 22.77
N ASN A 140 -1.65 -6.68 22.43
CA ASN A 140 -1.65 -7.22 21.07
C ASN A 140 -2.87 -8.13 20.81
N LEU A 141 -3.19 -8.34 19.53
CA LEU A 141 -3.88 -9.56 19.09
C LEU A 141 -2.86 -10.41 18.33
N GLU A 142 -2.53 -11.58 18.88
CA GLU A 142 -1.52 -12.49 18.32
C GLU A 142 -2.20 -13.75 17.75
N LEU A 143 -2.03 -13.95 16.45
CA LEU A 143 -2.59 -15.05 15.67
C LEU A 143 -1.47 -15.75 14.88
N GLU A 144 -0.29 -15.88 15.49
CA GLU A 144 0.86 -16.52 14.87
C GLU A 144 0.58 -18.00 14.61
N GLY A 145 0.69 -18.47 13.36
CA GLY A 145 0.39 -19.86 13.01
C GLY A 145 -1.07 -20.30 13.23
N ALA A 146 -1.98 -19.37 13.56
CA ALA A 146 -3.38 -19.70 13.83
C ALA A 146 -4.13 -20.06 12.54
N THR A 147 -5.12 -20.95 12.64
CA THR A 147 -6.04 -21.28 11.54
C THR A 147 -7.43 -20.79 11.85
N ILE A 148 -8.03 -19.97 10.98
CA ILE A 148 -9.40 -19.48 11.11
C ILE A 148 -10.19 -19.88 9.87
N THR A 149 -11.14 -20.81 10.05
CA THR A 149 -11.89 -21.45 8.95
C THR A 149 -12.98 -20.55 8.37
N GLU A 150 -13.65 -19.76 9.20
CA GLU A 150 -14.54 -18.68 8.78
C GLU A 150 -13.80 -17.33 8.74
N PRO A 151 -14.28 -16.32 8.01
CA PRO A 151 -13.64 -15.01 8.00
C PRO A 151 -13.52 -14.41 9.41
N LEU A 152 -12.31 -13.95 9.78
CA LEU A 152 -12.08 -13.23 11.03
C LEU A 152 -12.91 -11.95 11.06
N LYS A 153 -13.78 -11.78 12.07
CA LYS A 153 -14.62 -10.59 12.22
C LYS A 153 -14.03 -9.65 13.27
N ALA A 154 -13.24 -8.68 12.81
CA ALA A 154 -12.55 -7.70 13.65
C ALA A 154 -12.90 -6.23 13.30
N TYR A 155 -14.09 -6.01 12.75
CA TYR A 155 -14.63 -4.68 12.44
C TYR A 155 -14.53 -3.73 13.65
N GLN A 156 -13.95 -2.54 13.45
CA GLN A 156 -13.79 -1.49 14.46
C GLN A 156 -13.08 -1.93 15.75
N ILE A 157 -12.23 -2.96 15.71
CA ILE A 157 -11.39 -3.31 16.86
C ILE A 157 -10.39 -2.19 17.17
N SER A 158 -10.17 -1.92 18.45
CA SER A 158 -9.13 -1.01 18.95
C SER A 158 -8.03 -1.81 19.63
N ILE A 159 -6.85 -1.87 19.03
CA ILE A 159 -5.67 -2.55 19.53
C ILE A 159 -4.63 -1.50 19.88
N ARG A 160 -4.32 -1.31 21.16
CA ARG A 160 -3.36 -0.28 21.59
C ARG A 160 -1.93 -0.56 21.13
N LYS A 161 -1.58 -1.83 20.91
CA LYS A 161 -0.29 -2.24 20.36
C LYS A 161 -0.47 -2.80 18.96
N SER A 162 -0.08 -4.06 18.73
CA SER A 162 0.05 -4.64 17.38
C SER A 162 -0.97 -5.74 17.09
N LEU A 163 -1.29 -5.90 15.82
CA LEU A 163 -1.94 -7.09 15.26
C LEU A 163 -0.89 -7.95 14.55
N PHE A 164 -0.73 -9.19 15.00
CA PHE A 164 0.20 -10.14 14.41
C PHE A 164 -0.54 -11.32 13.79
N ILE A 165 -0.63 -11.35 12.45
CA ILE A 165 -1.09 -12.49 11.67
C ILE A 165 0.11 -12.97 10.86
N ARG A 166 0.87 -13.92 11.39
CA ARG A 166 2.17 -14.26 10.81
C ARG A 166 2.57 -15.72 11.00
N ASP A 167 3.68 -16.08 10.36
CA ASP A 167 4.41 -17.33 10.55
C ASP A 167 3.52 -18.58 10.38
N GLY A 168 2.82 -18.66 9.23
CA GLY A 168 1.97 -19.79 8.86
C GLY A 168 0.50 -19.65 9.22
N ALA A 169 0.07 -18.48 9.70
CA ALA A 169 -1.34 -18.20 9.95
C ALA A 169 -2.17 -18.39 8.66
N SER A 170 -3.32 -19.07 8.75
CA SER A 170 -4.22 -19.37 7.63
C SER A 170 -5.60 -18.81 7.91
N LEU A 171 -6.08 -17.90 7.06
CA LEU A 171 -7.36 -17.21 7.22
C LEU A 171 -8.23 -17.38 5.98
N ASN A 172 -9.51 -17.71 6.18
CA ASN A 172 -10.52 -17.66 5.12
C ASN A 172 -11.01 -16.23 4.81
N GLY A 173 -10.14 -15.23 5.01
CA GLY A 173 -10.46 -13.81 4.96
C GLY A 173 -10.52 -13.16 6.35
N ALA A 174 -10.51 -11.83 6.35
CA ALA A 174 -10.61 -11.02 7.56
C ALA A 174 -11.27 -9.67 7.26
N ASP A 175 -12.28 -9.31 8.05
CA ASP A 175 -12.89 -7.98 8.07
C ASP A 175 -12.30 -7.19 9.24
N ILE A 176 -11.35 -6.32 8.94
CA ILE A 176 -10.60 -5.46 9.88
C ILE A 176 -10.91 -3.98 9.58
N ARG A 177 -12.06 -3.71 8.94
CA ARG A 177 -12.42 -2.34 8.55
C ARG A 177 -12.60 -1.45 9.76
N GLY A 178 -12.10 -0.21 9.65
CA GLY A 178 -12.19 0.79 10.71
C GLY A 178 -11.41 0.44 11.99
N ALA A 179 -10.53 -0.56 11.96
CA ALA A 179 -9.71 -0.91 13.10
C ALA A 179 -8.71 0.20 13.43
N LYS A 180 -8.39 0.36 14.72
CA LYS A 180 -7.34 1.27 15.19
C LYS A 180 -6.23 0.45 15.82
N ILE A 181 -5.02 0.55 15.27
CA ILE A 181 -3.84 -0.21 15.67
C ILE A 181 -2.75 0.79 16.08
N GLY A 182 -2.33 0.72 17.35
CA GLY A 182 -1.43 1.71 17.95
C GLY A 182 0.04 1.53 17.57
N THR A 183 0.43 0.34 17.12
CA THR A 183 1.76 0.08 16.56
C THR A 183 1.63 -0.62 15.20
N ASP A 184 1.94 -1.91 15.10
CA ASP A 184 2.14 -2.56 13.81
C ASP A 184 1.01 -3.53 13.45
N CYS A 185 0.77 -3.68 12.16
CA CYS A 185 -0.15 -4.65 11.58
C CYS A 185 0.62 -5.54 10.60
N GLN A 186 0.79 -6.82 10.93
CA GLN A 186 1.65 -7.73 10.18
C GLN A 186 0.85 -8.91 9.60
N PHE A 187 1.08 -9.21 8.31
CA PHE A 187 0.50 -10.35 7.56
C PHE A 187 1.56 -11.32 7.01
N ARG A 188 2.76 -11.33 7.60
CA ARG A 188 3.94 -12.02 7.06
C ARG A 188 3.76 -13.53 7.00
N LYS A 189 4.07 -14.16 5.86
CA LYS A 189 3.99 -15.63 5.71
C LYS A 189 2.61 -16.20 6.08
N ALA A 190 1.57 -15.38 5.93
CA ALA A 190 0.19 -15.81 6.11
C ALA A 190 -0.34 -16.42 4.80
N THR A 191 -1.38 -17.23 4.92
CA THR A 191 -2.19 -17.71 3.79
C THR A 191 -3.58 -17.09 3.90
N ILE A 192 -4.00 -16.35 2.88
CA ILE A 192 -5.30 -15.70 2.82
C ILE A 192 -6.12 -16.34 1.70
N ALA A 193 -7.18 -17.04 2.08
CA ALA A 193 -8.06 -17.71 1.12
C ALA A 193 -9.24 -16.85 0.65
N GLY A 194 -9.66 -15.87 1.45
CA GLY A 194 -10.81 -15.01 1.17
C GLY A 194 -10.44 -13.53 1.03
N SER A 195 -11.40 -12.64 1.31
CA SER A 195 -11.18 -11.19 1.30
C SER A 195 -10.43 -10.73 2.56
N LEU A 196 -9.36 -9.95 2.39
CA LEU A 196 -8.68 -9.22 3.44
C LEU A 196 -9.04 -7.74 3.33
N ASP A 197 -9.90 -7.26 4.22
CA ASP A 197 -10.45 -5.91 4.17
C ASP A 197 -9.97 -5.07 5.37
N LEU A 198 -9.07 -4.13 5.11
CA LEU A 198 -8.60 -3.12 6.06
C LEU A 198 -9.14 -1.72 5.74
N SER A 199 -10.27 -1.61 5.04
CA SER A 199 -10.80 -0.31 4.63
C SER A 199 -11.01 0.60 5.84
N SER A 200 -10.53 1.83 5.76
CA SER A 200 -10.56 2.84 6.83
C SER A 200 -9.81 2.45 8.11
N ALA A 201 -8.97 1.41 8.09
CA ALA A 201 -8.12 1.08 9.23
C ALA A 201 -7.06 2.17 9.45
N GLU A 202 -6.74 2.42 10.71
CA GLU A 202 -5.76 3.39 11.16
C GLU A 202 -4.63 2.68 11.90
N ILE A 203 -3.46 2.62 11.28
CA ILE A 203 -2.28 1.93 11.79
C ILE A 203 -1.24 3.00 12.09
N SER A 204 -0.91 3.20 13.37
CA SER A 204 -0.01 4.29 13.74
C SER A 204 1.45 3.99 13.35
N GLY A 205 1.84 2.71 13.41
CA GLY A 205 3.16 2.21 13.02
C GLY A 205 3.15 1.60 11.62
N GLU A 206 3.71 0.39 11.51
CA GLU A 206 3.98 -0.27 10.24
C GLU A 206 2.82 -1.17 9.78
N LEU A 207 2.36 -1.02 8.53
CA LEU A 207 1.59 -2.04 7.83
C LEU A 207 2.55 -2.90 6.99
N GLN A 208 2.68 -4.17 7.36
CA GLN A 208 3.71 -5.06 6.82
C GLN A 208 3.10 -6.33 6.20
N PHE A 209 3.28 -6.52 4.90
CA PHE A 209 2.89 -7.75 4.19
C PHE A 209 4.05 -8.73 4.00
N GLY A 210 5.29 -8.23 3.91
CA GLY A 210 6.47 -9.05 3.65
C GLY A 210 7.68 -8.60 4.44
N LYS A 211 8.67 -9.51 4.53
CA LYS A 211 9.98 -9.25 5.12
C LYS A 211 11.07 -9.84 4.22
N PRO A 212 12.20 -9.13 4.02
CA PRO A 212 13.33 -9.68 3.28
C PRO A 212 13.81 -11.02 3.87
N GLY A 213 14.10 -11.98 3.00
CA GLY A 213 14.53 -13.33 3.40
C GLY A 213 13.42 -14.27 3.91
N GLN A 214 12.16 -13.83 3.93
CA GLN A 214 11.01 -14.67 4.25
C GLN A 214 10.11 -14.89 3.03
N ASP A 215 9.33 -15.97 3.05
CA ASP A 215 8.34 -16.25 2.02
C ASP A 215 7.30 -15.11 1.94
N CYS A 216 6.71 -14.94 0.75
CA CYS A 216 5.62 -13.98 0.57
C CYS A 216 4.35 -14.51 1.24
N ILE A 217 3.44 -13.59 1.56
CA ILE A 217 2.05 -13.94 1.83
C ILE A 217 1.48 -14.75 0.64
N GLN A 218 0.69 -15.77 0.94
CA GLN A 218 0.08 -16.66 -0.05
C GLN A 218 -1.40 -16.32 -0.19
N TRP A 219 -1.87 -16.23 -1.44
CA TRP A 219 -3.26 -15.90 -1.77
C TRP A 219 -3.93 -17.06 -2.49
N ALA A 220 -5.11 -17.50 -2.03
CA ALA A 220 -5.92 -18.51 -2.74
C ALA A 220 -6.73 -17.89 -3.88
N GLU A 221 -7.17 -18.71 -4.84
CA GLU A 221 -7.83 -18.23 -6.06
C GLU A 221 -9.05 -17.37 -5.75
N GLY A 222 -9.09 -16.16 -6.30
CA GLY A 222 -10.18 -15.20 -6.05
C GLY A 222 -10.07 -14.42 -4.74
N ALA A 223 -9.01 -14.60 -3.94
CA ALA A 223 -8.74 -13.76 -2.78
C ALA A 223 -8.49 -12.30 -3.18
N GLU A 224 -8.92 -11.36 -2.34
CA GLU A 224 -8.90 -9.93 -2.64
C GLU A 224 -8.35 -9.13 -1.44
N LEU A 225 -7.73 -7.97 -1.71
CA LEU A 225 -7.22 -7.04 -0.71
C LEU A 225 -7.88 -5.66 -0.84
N SER A 226 -8.47 -5.15 0.24
CA SER A 226 -8.93 -3.76 0.30
C SER A 226 -8.14 -2.96 1.34
N LEU A 227 -7.48 -1.88 0.90
CA LEU A 227 -6.88 -0.84 1.74
C LEU A 227 -7.60 0.50 1.55
N GLU A 228 -8.89 0.47 1.19
CA GLU A 228 -9.61 1.69 0.85
C GLU A 228 -9.67 2.67 2.02
N ASN A 229 -9.18 3.89 1.82
CA ASN A 229 -9.06 4.92 2.85
C ASN A 229 -8.30 4.48 4.12
N ALA A 230 -7.55 3.38 4.06
CA ALA A 230 -6.68 2.97 5.15
C ALA A 230 -5.51 3.95 5.28
N ARG A 231 -4.94 4.03 6.47
CA ARG A 231 -3.77 4.85 6.76
C ARG A 231 -2.75 4.09 7.61
N SER A 232 -1.48 4.15 7.22
CA SER A 232 -0.38 3.63 8.04
C SER A 232 0.72 4.68 8.27
N GLY A 233 1.52 4.54 9.33
CA GLY A 233 2.74 5.34 9.49
C GLY A 233 3.80 4.94 8.45
N VAL A 234 4.12 3.65 8.42
CA VAL A 234 5.04 3.03 7.47
C VAL A 234 4.30 1.99 6.64
N PHE A 235 4.69 1.83 5.38
CA PHE A 235 4.20 0.75 4.51
C PHE A 235 5.36 -0.12 4.01
N SER A 236 5.27 -1.41 4.30
CA SER A 236 6.32 -2.39 4.03
C SER A 236 5.76 -3.58 3.29
N ALA A 237 6.18 -3.72 2.04
CA ALA A 237 5.79 -4.83 1.20
C ALA A 237 6.81 -5.00 0.06
N ARG A 238 6.63 -6.09 -0.68
CA ARG A 238 7.27 -6.39 -1.96
C ARG A 238 6.17 -6.52 -3.01
N LEU A 239 6.51 -6.35 -4.29
CA LEU A 239 5.53 -6.57 -5.35
C LEU A 239 5.02 -8.01 -5.40
N ASP A 240 5.88 -8.96 -5.03
CA ASP A 240 5.56 -10.39 -4.99
C ASP A 240 4.57 -10.74 -3.85
N ASP A 241 4.45 -9.90 -2.80
CA ASP A 241 3.46 -10.08 -1.73
C ASP A 241 2.02 -9.86 -2.21
N PHE A 242 1.82 -9.30 -3.41
CA PHE A 242 0.49 -9.06 -3.98
C PHE A 242 0.24 -9.90 -5.24
N ARG A 243 0.94 -11.04 -5.37
CA ARG A 243 0.82 -11.91 -6.53
C ARG A 243 0.20 -13.27 -6.19
N GLN A 244 -0.54 -13.77 -7.15
CA GLN A 244 -1.03 -15.14 -7.22
C GLN A 244 -0.72 -15.69 -8.60
N SER A 245 -0.08 -16.86 -8.68
CA SER A 245 0.21 -17.55 -9.96
C SER A 245 0.86 -16.66 -11.01
N GLY A 246 1.65 -15.66 -10.58
CA GLY A 246 2.34 -14.71 -11.46
C GLY A 246 1.56 -13.44 -11.82
N GLU A 247 0.27 -13.34 -11.49
CA GLU A 247 -0.54 -12.13 -11.70
C GLU A 247 -0.77 -11.37 -10.40
N PHE A 248 -1.11 -10.07 -10.48
CA PHE A 248 -1.51 -9.33 -9.30
C PHE A 248 -2.90 -9.78 -8.84
N ILE A 249 -3.07 -9.97 -7.54
CA ILE A 249 -4.40 -10.22 -6.96
C ILE A 249 -5.32 -9.02 -7.20
N ARG A 250 -6.63 -9.25 -7.06
CA ARG A 250 -7.58 -8.14 -7.03
C ARG A 250 -7.32 -7.31 -5.77
N MET A 251 -7.06 -6.03 -5.94
CA MET A 251 -6.84 -5.15 -4.81
C MET A 251 -7.36 -3.73 -5.08
N SER A 252 -7.82 -3.08 -4.01
CA SER A 252 -8.19 -1.67 -4.03
C SER A 252 -7.32 -0.88 -3.07
N LEU A 253 -6.61 0.10 -3.61
CA LEU A 253 -5.85 1.08 -2.81
C LEU A 253 -6.56 2.43 -2.76
N ALA A 254 -7.84 2.54 -3.15
CA ALA A 254 -8.49 3.83 -3.31
C ALA A 254 -8.43 4.64 -2.00
N GLY A 255 -7.81 5.82 -2.05
CA GLY A 255 -7.67 6.67 -0.86
C GLY A 255 -6.61 6.23 0.16
N PHE A 256 -5.93 5.10 -0.04
CA PHE A 256 -4.86 4.61 0.82
C PHE A 256 -3.73 5.65 0.94
N SER A 257 -3.23 5.84 2.16
CA SER A 257 -2.13 6.75 2.46
C SER A 257 -1.18 6.19 3.51
N PHE A 258 0.09 6.56 3.43
CA PHE A 258 1.10 6.22 4.41
C PHE A 258 2.18 7.30 4.47
N GLY A 259 2.90 7.38 5.59
CA GLY A 259 3.91 8.42 5.83
C GLY A 259 5.22 8.15 5.10
N GLU A 260 5.71 6.91 5.22
CA GLU A 260 7.02 6.48 4.72
C GLU A 260 6.96 5.05 4.14
N LEU A 261 7.92 4.73 3.26
CA LEU A 261 8.19 3.36 2.83
C LEU A 261 9.29 2.78 3.69
N ASP A 262 9.21 1.48 3.98
CA ASP A 262 10.31 0.79 4.62
C ASP A 262 11.57 0.77 3.73
N THR A 263 12.68 1.18 4.35
CA THR A 263 14.00 1.30 3.74
C THR A 263 14.98 0.26 4.28
N SER A 264 14.57 -0.58 5.23
CA SER A 264 15.42 -1.53 5.96
C SER A 264 15.90 -2.74 5.15
N GLY A 265 15.65 -2.76 3.84
CA GLY A 265 16.12 -3.79 2.91
C GLY A 265 17.29 -3.33 2.04
N ASP A 266 18.22 -4.24 1.74
CA ASP A 266 19.24 -4.05 0.71
C ASP A 266 18.66 -4.12 -0.72
N GLU A 267 19.43 -3.85 -1.78
CA GLU A 267 18.92 -3.94 -3.16
C GLU A 267 18.40 -5.35 -3.51
N SER A 268 18.83 -6.39 -2.80
CA SER A 268 18.40 -7.77 -2.99
C SER A 268 17.04 -8.07 -2.34
N SER A 269 16.64 -7.27 -1.35
CA SER A 269 15.44 -7.48 -0.52
C SER A 269 14.10 -7.41 -1.26
N LYS A 270 14.08 -6.96 -2.52
CA LYS A 270 12.87 -6.74 -3.35
C LYS A 270 11.81 -5.83 -2.69
N SER A 271 12.20 -4.98 -1.72
CA SER A 271 11.29 -3.98 -1.15
C SER A 271 10.78 -3.01 -2.22
N LEU A 272 9.56 -2.49 -2.04
CA LEU A 272 8.92 -1.55 -2.97
C LEU A 272 9.80 -0.35 -3.35
N ILE A 273 10.65 0.13 -2.42
CA ILE A 273 11.55 1.25 -2.68
C ILE A 273 12.59 0.93 -3.77
N HIS A 274 13.04 -0.31 -3.87
CA HIS A 274 14.08 -0.75 -4.80
C HIS A 274 13.53 -1.15 -6.16
N GLU A 275 12.22 -1.38 -6.27
CA GLU A 275 11.59 -1.79 -7.53
C GLU A 275 11.69 -0.71 -8.64
N PRO A 276 11.77 -1.13 -9.92
CA PRO A 276 11.71 -0.21 -11.04
C PRO A 276 10.36 0.51 -11.11
N SER A 277 10.39 1.80 -11.48
CA SER A 277 9.18 2.63 -11.56
C SER A 277 8.10 2.06 -12.50
N GLN A 278 8.50 1.34 -13.56
CA GLN A 278 7.55 0.71 -14.48
C GLN A 278 6.73 -0.40 -13.79
N LYS A 279 7.37 -1.24 -12.98
CA LYS A 279 6.67 -2.29 -12.24
C LYS A 279 5.76 -1.71 -11.17
N LEU A 280 6.23 -0.68 -10.46
CA LEU A 280 5.43 0.07 -9.48
C LEU A 280 4.18 0.70 -10.11
N LEU A 281 4.33 1.32 -11.30
CA LEU A 281 3.19 1.86 -12.04
C LEU A 281 2.24 0.77 -12.52
N GLY A 282 2.76 -0.40 -12.93
CA GLY A 282 1.96 -1.57 -13.27
C GLY A 282 1.14 -2.08 -12.09
N TRP A 283 1.75 -2.16 -10.91
CA TRP A 283 1.09 -2.51 -9.66
C TRP A 283 0.01 -1.49 -9.29
N LEU A 284 0.31 -0.19 -9.24
CA LEU A 284 -0.68 0.86 -8.96
C LEU A 284 -1.82 0.89 -9.99
N LYS A 285 -1.54 0.44 -11.23
CA LYS A 285 -2.56 0.27 -12.27
C LYS A 285 -3.46 -0.92 -12.02
N ALA A 286 -2.91 -2.05 -11.58
CA ALA A 286 -3.67 -3.23 -11.19
C ALA A 286 -4.48 -2.98 -9.91
N ALA A 287 -3.96 -2.16 -9.00
CA ALA A 287 -4.48 -1.90 -7.67
C ALA A 287 -5.65 -0.90 -7.60
N THR A 288 -6.48 -0.88 -8.64
CA THR A 288 -7.68 -0.05 -8.70
C THR A 288 -8.93 -0.91 -8.74
N PRO A 289 -9.96 -0.54 -7.96
CA PRO A 289 -11.21 -1.28 -7.94
C PRO A 289 -11.87 -1.27 -9.32
N ASN A 290 -12.72 -2.27 -9.58
CA ASN A 290 -13.66 -2.25 -10.72
C ASN A 290 -14.69 -1.11 -10.62
N SER A 291 -14.72 -0.35 -9.51
CA SER A 291 -15.59 0.80 -9.34
C SER A 291 -15.16 1.94 -10.25
N SER A 292 -16.14 2.73 -10.70
CA SER A 292 -16.04 3.74 -11.76
C SER A 292 -15.17 4.96 -11.42
N PHE A 293 -14.61 5.04 -10.20
CA PHE A 293 -13.92 6.22 -9.69
C PHE A 293 -12.41 5.99 -9.56
N PHE A 294 -11.66 6.64 -10.45
CA PHE A 294 -10.21 6.70 -10.37
C PHE A 294 -9.75 7.51 -9.14
N SER A 295 -8.90 6.92 -8.29
CA SER A 295 -8.26 7.60 -7.17
C SER A 295 -6.79 7.91 -7.50
N GLY A 296 -6.44 9.20 -7.57
CA GLY A 296 -5.06 9.66 -7.77
C GLY A 296 -4.22 9.64 -6.49
N LYS A 297 -4.86 9.62 -5.32
CA LYS A 297 -4.21 9.71 -4.01
C LYS A 297 -3.10 8.65 -3.79
N PRO A 298 -3.28 7.36 -4.13
CA PRO A 298 -2.23 6.36 -3.92
C PRO A 298 -0.94 6.66 -4.70
N TYR A 299 -1.06 7.18 -5.91
CA TYR A 299 0.10 7.60 -6.72
C TYR A 299 0.85 8.76 -6.06
N LEU A 300 0.12 9.74 -5.52
CA LEU A 300 0.71 10.90 -4.86
C LEU A 300 1.38 10.50 -3.53
N THR A 301 0.71 9.70 -2.70
CA THR A 301 1.29 9.14 -1.47
C THR A 301 2.57 8.38 -1.77
N PHE A 302 2.54 7.47 -2.74
CA PHE A 302 3.70 6.65 -3.07
C PHE A 302 4.86 7.51 -3.61
N ALA A 303 4.58 8.52 -4.43
CA ALA A 303 5.58 9.44 -4.91
C ALA A 303 6.16 10.33 -3.80
N ASP A 304 5.36 10.77 -2.83
CA ASP A 304 5.82 11.51 -1.66
C ASP A 304 6.77 10.67 -0.80
N ALA A 305 6.38 9.43 -0.49
CA ALA A 305 7.20 8.52 0.28
C ALA A 305 8.53 8.15 -0.43
N LEU A 306 8.49 7.91 -1.75
CA LEU A 306 9.72 7.76 -2.55
C LEU A 306 10.63 8.99 -2.47
N SER A 307 10.04 10.19 -2.51
CA SER A 307 10.80 11.44 -2.41
C SER A 307 11.46 11.61 -1.04
N LYS A 308 10.73 11.30 0.04
CA LYS A 308 11.28 11.29 1.41
C LYS A 308 12.42 10.30 1.58
N ALA A 309 12.34 9.16 0.90
CA ALA A 309 13.39 8.16 0.90
C ALA A 309 14.55 8.44 -0.10
N GLY A 310 14.63 9.64 -0.68
CA GLY A 310 15.70 10.05 -1.60
C GLY A 310 15.58 9.53 -3.04
N GLN A 311 14.50 8.82 -3.38
CA GLN A 311 14.25 8.26 -4.72
C GLN A 311 13.53 9.27 -5.63
N TYR A 312 14.10 10.48 -5.78
CA TYR A 312 13.49 11.61 -6.48
C TYR A 312 13.10 11.29 -7.94
N ASP A 313 13.96 10.58 -8.67
CA ASP A 313 13.68 10.19 -10.06
C ASP A 313 12.51 9.20 -10.18
N LYS A 314 12.41 8.26 -9.23
CA LYS A 314 11.28 7.31 -9.18
C LYS A 314 9.99 8.05 -8.83
N ALA A 315 10.03 8.94 -7.83
CA ALA A 315 8.89 9.77 -7.43
C ALA A 315 8.34 10.58 -8.61
N LYS A 316 9.22 11.24 -9.37
CA LYS A 316 8.88 11.98 -10.59
C LYS A 316 8.23 11.08 -11.65
N LYS A 317 8.78 9.89 -11.91
CA LYS A 317 8.20 8.92 -12.85
C LYS A 317 6.80 8.46 -12.42
N VAL A 318 6.57 8.24 -11.13
CA VAL A 318 5.24 7.89 -10.60
C VAL A 318 4.23 9.02 -10.82
N LYS A 319 4.59 10.28 -10.52
CA LYS A 319 3.74 11.45 -10.78
C LYS A 319 3.43 11.68 -12.27
N ILE A 320 4.41 11.42 -13.14
CA ILE A 320 4.20 11.43 -14.60
C ILE A 320 3.23 10.31 -15.02
N GLY A 321 3.39 9.10 -14.48
CA GLY A 321 2.49 7.98 -14.74
C GLY A 321 1.04 8.26 -14.32
N LEU A 322 0.84 8.93 -13.19
CA LEU A 322 -0.47 9.45 -12.77
C LEU A 322 -1.07 10.39 -13.82
N GLY A 323 -0.30 11.37 -14.31
CA GLY A 323 -0.78 12.31 -15.34
C GLY A 323 -1.21 11.63 -16.65
N TRP A 324 -0.49 10.58 -17.08
CA TRP A 324 -0.90 9.79 -18.25
C TRP A 324 -2.19 9.02 -18.03
N ARG A 325 -2.40 8.52 -16.80
CA ARG A 325 -3.63 7.82 -16.42
C ARG A 325 -4.83 8.77 -16.40
N GLU A 326 -4.65 9.98 -15.90
CA GLU A 326 -5.67 11.05 -15.93
C GLU A 326 -6.00 11.48 -17.36
N THR A 327 -4.99 11.56 -18.24
CA THR A 327 -5.17 11.96 -19.65
C THR A 327 -5.95 10.91 -20.45
N SER A 328 -5.75 9.63 -20.13
CA SER A 328 -6.46 8.51 -20.78
C SER A 328 -7.92 8.38 -20.39
N ARG A 329 -8.44 9.21 -19.45
CA ARG A 329 -9.84 9.13 -19.00
C ARG A 329 -10.81 9.60 -20.09
N LYS A 330 -11.87 8.83 -20.29
CA LYS A 330 -13.06 9.24 -21.04
C LYS A 330 -13.87 10.22 -20.18
N GLY A 331 -14.36 11.31 -20.77
CA GLY A 331 -14.91 12.51 -20.12
C GLY A 331 -14.06 13.78 -20.32
N GLY A 332 -14.70 14.94 -20.52
CA GLY A 332 -14.08 16.26 -20.68
C GLY A 332 -13.90 16.77 -22.13
N PRO A 333 -13.73 18.10 -22.34
CA PRO A 333 -13.54 18.71 -23.67
C PRO A 333 -12.25 18.24 -24.35
N TRP A 334 -12.29 17.97 -25.65
CA TRP A 334 -11.15 17.44 -26.41
C TRP A 334 -9.89 18.35 -26.36
N ILE A 335 -10.07 19.67 -26.33
CA ILE A 335 -8.98 20.66 -26.23
C ILE A 335 -8.16 20.46 -24.94
N SER A 336 -8.84 20.18 -23.82
CA SER A 336 -8.17 19.95 -22.53
C SER A 336 -7.31 18.68 -22.56
N ARG A 337 -7.74 17.65 -23.31
CA ARG A 337 -6.96 16.42 -23.48
C ARG A 337 -5.73 16.63 -24.32
N ILE A 338 -5.83 17.40 -25.40
CA ILE A 338 -4.66 17.75 -26.22
C ILE A 338 -3.66 18.55 -25.40
N GLY A 339 -4.13 19.55 -24.64
CA GLY A 339 -3.26 20.31 -23.73
C GLY A 339 -2.55 19.42 -22.69
N ARG A 340 -3.29 18.50 -22.05
CA ARG A 340 -2.70 17.53 -21.10
C ARG A 340 -1.72 16.58 -21.78
N PHE A 341 -2.06 16.08 -22.97
CA PHE A 341 -1.20 15.22 -23.77
C PHE A 341 0.12 15.92 -24.14
N LEU A 342 0.05 17.14 -24.68
CA LEU A 342 1.21 17.97 -24.99
C LEU A 342 2.03 18.30 -23.73
N SER A 343 1.38 18.61 -22.61
CA SER A 343 2.06 18.78 -21.31
C SER A 343 2.82 17.53 -20.88
N GLY A 344 2.24 16.34 -21.08
CA GLY A 344 2.89 15.06 -20.81
C GLY A 344 4.14 14.82 -21.68
N ILE A 345 4.06 15.16 -22.97
CA ILE A 345 5.19 15.05 -23.91
C ILE A 345 6.28 16.07 -23.56
N PHE A 346 5.94 17.36 -23.51
CA PHE A 346 6.92 18.44 -23.47
C PHE A 346 7.56 18.63 -22.10
N VAL A 347 6.78 18.51 -21.02
CA VAL A 347 7.25 18.84 -19.67
C VAL A 347 6.95 17.76 -18.64
N GLY A 348 6.46 16.59 -19.07
CA GLY A 348 6.09 15.51 -18.15
C GLY A 348 5.07 15.97 -17.10
N PHE A 349 4.08 16.75 -17.52
CA PHE A 349 3.09 17.35 -16.63
C PHE A 349 3.68 18.27 -15.55
N GLY A 350 4.75 19.01 -15.89
CA GLY A 350 5.44 19.93 -14.99
C GLY A 350 6.58 19.27 -14.18
N TYR A 351 6.62 17.94 -14.11
CA TYR A 351 7.65 17.24 -13.33
C TYR A 351 8.97 17.08 -14.10
N ALA A 352 8.99 17.26 -15.42
CA ALA A 352 10.16 17.08 -16.29
C ALA A 352 10.42 18.28 -17.23
N PRO A 353 10.67 19.49 -16.71
CA PRO A 353 10.87 20.68 -17.54
C PRO A 353 12.08 20.58 -18.48
N SER A 354 13.11 19.82 -18.11
CA SER A 354 14.29 19.60 -18.95
C SER A 354 13.99 18.95 -20.31
N ARG A 355 12.87 18.22 -20.44
CA ARG A 355 12.42 17.65 -21.72
C ARG A 355 12.14 18.73 -22.76
N ALA A 356 11.57 19.86 -22.36
CA ALA A 356 11.28 20.96 -23.28
C ALA A 356 12.58 21.57 -23.82
N ILE A 357 13.63 21.68 -22.98
CA ILE A 357 14.96 22.12 -23.41
C ILE A 357 15.57 21.11 -24.39
N THR A 358 15.51 19.80 -24.09
CA THR A 358 16.04 18.78 -25.00
C THR A 358 15.32 18.79 -26.36
N LEU A 359 13.99 18.91 -26.35
CA LEU A 359 13.20 19.02 -27.58
C LEU A 359 13.51 20.31 -28.34
N PHE A 360 13.70 21.42 -27.62
CA PHE A 360 14.11 22.69 -28.21
C PHE A 360 15.48 22.55 -28.91
N LEU A 361 16.46 21.97 -28.24
CA LEU A 361 17.79 21.73 -28.82
C LEU A 361 17.73 20.79 -30.02
N ALA A 362 16.87 19.76 -29.99
CA ALA A 362 16.68 18.85 -31.11
C ALA A 362 16.08 19.57 -32.32
N VAL A 363 15.05 20.39 -32.11
CA VAL A 363 14.41 21.20 -33.15
C VAL A 363 15.37 22.24 -33.72
N PHE A 364 16.11 22.93 -32.84
CA PHE A 364 17.17 23.87 -33.22
C PHE A 364 18.28 23.19 -34.03
N SER A 365 18.72 21.99 -33.63
CA SER A 365 19.75 21.24 -34.35
C SER A 365 19.25 20.78 -35.72
N ALA A 366 18.00 20.29 -35.80
CA ALA A 366 17.39 19.89 -37.07
C ALA A 366 17.24 21.10 -38.03
N GLY A 367 16.79 22.25 -37.51
CA GLY A 367 16.73 23.49 -38.28
C GLY A 367 18.09 23.96 -38.77
N SER A 368 19.12 23.84 -37.93
CA SER A 368 20.50 24.21 -38.28
C SER A 368 21.07 23.31 -39.36
N LEU A 369 20.84 21.99 -39.27
CA LEU A 369 21.26 21.03 -40.29
C LEU A 369 20.52 21.26 -41.61
N TYR A 370 19.23 21.58 -41.56
CA TYR A 370 18.44 21.88 -42.76
C TYR A 370 18.89 23.20 -43.42
N ALA A 371 19.15 24.24 -42.62
CA ALA A 371 19.71 25.49 -43.10
C ALA A 371 21.11 25.30 -43.72
N LEU A 372 21.95 24.45 -43.13
CA LEU A 372 23.26 24.11 -43.66
C LEU A 372 23.16 23.37 -44.99
N TRP A 373 22.22 22.42 -45.09
CA TRP A 373 21.96 21.69 -46.33
C TRP A 373 21.48 22.62 -47.47
N LEU A 374 20.64 23.61 -47.16
CA LEU A 374 20.24 24.65 -48.11
C LEU A 374 21.40 25.57 -48.48
N ALA A 375 22.20 25.99 -47.49
CA ALA A 375 23.37 26.85 -47.71
C ALA A 375 24.40 26.19 -48.62
N MET A 376 24.65 24.88 -48.46
CA MET A 376 25.56 24.11 -49.31
C MET A 376 25.08 24.03 -50.77
N GLN A 377 23.76 24.06 -51.01
CA GLN A 377 23.23 24.10 -52.38
C GLN A 377 23.32 25.48 -53.01
N GLY A 378 23.17 26.54 -52.20
CA GLY A 378 23.20 27.93 -52.67
C GLY A 378 24.60 28.50 -52.86
N ASN A 379 25.62 27.95 -52.17
CA ASN A 379 26.97 28.52 -52.12
C ASN A 379 28.03 27.43 -52.39
N PRO A 380 28.14 26.93 -53.64
CA PRO A 380 29.04 25.82 -53.98
C PRO A 380 30.53 26.17 -53.80
N ASP A 381 30.88 27.46 -53.88
CA ASP A 381 32.27 27.93 -53.83
C ASP A 381 32.80 28.18 -52.40
N HIS A 382 31.95 28.06 -51.38
CA HIS A 382 32.30 28.34 -49.98
C HIS A 382 32.66 27.06 -49.22
N ALA A 383 33.61 27.16 -48.28
CA ALA A 383 33.89 26.05 -47.39
C ALA A 383 32.70 25.82 -46.44
N VAL A 384 32.41 24.56 -46.10
CA VAL A 384 31.33 24.21 -45.16
C VAL A 384 31.47 24.94 -43.83
N THR A 385 32.71 25.18 -43.37
CA THR A 385 33.00 25.91 -42.13
C THR A 385 32.44 27.32 -42.12
N ASP A 386 32.42 27.99 -43.27
CA ASP A 386 31.96 29.38 -43.38
C ASP A 386 30.42 29.46 -43.36
N LEU A 387 29.75 28.36 -43.71
CA LEU A 387 28.28 28.23 -43.76
C LEU A 387 27.67 27.87 -42.40
N ILE A 388 28.44 27.31 -41.46
CA ILE A 388 27.94 26.83 -40.16
C ILE A 388 27.31 27.97 -39.35
N VAL A 389 28.01 29.10 -39.20
CA VAL A 389 27.54 30.21 -38.36
C VAL A 389 26.25 30.84 -38.93
N PRO A 390 26.15 31.15 -40.24
CA PRO A 390 24.89 31.59 -40.85
C PRO A 390 23.73 30.60 -40.65
N SER A 391 23.97 29.29 -40.79
CA SER A 391 22.93 28.26 -40.61
C SER A 391 22.45 28.14 -39.17
N LEU A 392 23.37 28.16 -38.19
CA LEU A 392 23.03 28.19 -36.77
C LEU A 392 22.22 29.44 -36.41
N ARG A 393 22.60 30.58 -36.97
CA ARG A 393 21.93 31.85 -36.73
C ARG A 393 20.50 31.86 -37.28
N LEU A 394 20.32 31.41 -38.53
CA LEU A 394 18.99 31.30 -39.13
C LEU A 394 18.08 30.35 -38.33
N SER A 395 18.62 29.22 -37.87
CA SER A 395 17.88 28.30 -37.01
C SER A 395 17.56 28.92 -35.64
N LEU A 396 18.47 29.70 -35.06
CA LEU A 396 18.28 30.35 -33.77
C LEU A 396 17.21 31.43 -33.83
N GLU A 397 17.18 32.26 -34.87
CA GLU A 397 16.14 33.27 -35.13
C GLU A 397 14.74 32.63 -35.22
N ASN A 398 14.66 31.45 -35.81
CA ASN A 398 13.40 30.71 -35.92
C ASN A 398 13.05 29.99 -34.62
N SER A 399 14.02 29.44 -33.88
CA SER A 399 13.73 28.73 -32.63
C SER A 399 13.49 29.67 -31.44
N ALA A 400 14.13 30.82 -31.37
CA ALA A 400 13.98 31.78 -30.28
C ALA A 400 13.33 33.07 -30.79
N PRO A 401 11.98 33.18 -30.82
CA PRO A 401 11.29 34.31 -31.44
C PRO A 401 11.53 35.67 -30.77
N LEU A 402 12.25 35.71 -29.64
CA LEU A 402 12.68 36.94 -28.96
C LEU A 402 14.10 37.37 -29.34
N VAL A 403 14.82 36.56 -30.13
CA VAL A 403 16.18 36.83 -30.58
C VAL A 403 16.11 37.29 -32.03
N GLU A 404 16.13 38.60 -32.24
CA GLU A 404 16.33 39.22 -33.56
C GLU A 404 17.76 39.72 -33.64
N PHE A 405 18.48 39.33 -34.68
CA PHE A 405 19.83 39.85 -34.90
C PHE A 405 19.79 41.05 -35.84
N ALA A 406 20.68 42.03 -35.60
CA ALA A 406 20.74 43.28 -36.36
C ALA A 406 20.94 43.10 -37.89
N ASN A 407 21.65 42.04 -38.31
CA ASN A 407 21.97 41.77 -39.73
C ASN A 407 21.45 40.39 -40.17
N PRO A 408 20.14 40.19 -40.40
CA PRO A 408 19.56 38.86 -40.65
C PRO A 408 20.21 38.20 -41.88
N VAL A 409 20.31 36.87 -41.85
CA VAL A 409 20.87 36.12 -43.00
C VAL A 409 19.93 36.28 -44.19
N PRO A 410 20.41 36.74 -45.37
CA PRO A 410 19.56 36.88 -46.53
C PRO A 410 19.03 35.51 -46.98
N THR A 411 17.71 35.41 -47.14
CA THR A 411 17.00 34.17 -47.50
C THR A 411 16.20 34.27 -48.80
N ARG A 412 16.08 35.48 -49.34
CA ARG A 412 15.33 35.83 -50.57
C ARG A 412 16.21 36.71 -51.45
N ALA A 413 16.07 36.55 -52.77
CA ALA A 413 16.87 37.29 -53.76
C ALA A 413 18.38 37.14 -53.55
N CYS A 414 18.85 35.88 -53.51
CA CYS A 414 20.28 35.58 -53.48
C CYS A 414 20.92 35.98 -54.81
N ASP A 415 21.42 37.21 -54.91
CA ASP A 415 22.29 37.64 -56.01
C ASP A 415 23.73 37.19 -55.74
N VAL A 416 24.49 36.96 -56.83
CA VAL A 416 25.87 36.44 -56.76
C VAL A 416 26.83 37.54 -56.28
N GLY A 417 27.42 37.38 -55.08
CA GLY A 417 28.40 38.29 -54.46
C GLY A 417 28.96 37.74 -53.13
N ASP A 418 29.86 38.47 -52.46
CA ASP A 418 30.64 38.07 -51.24
C ASP A 418 29.81 37.74 -49.97
N GLU A 419 28.48 37.86 -50.00
CA GLU A 419 27.62 37.59 -48.84
C GLU A 419 26.96 36.21 -48.91
N ILE A 420 27.12 35.41 -47.84
CA ILE A 420 26.53 34.07 -47.73
C ILE A 420 25.00 34.17 -47.69
N CYS A 421 24.32 33.62 -48.71
CA CYS A 421 22.85 33.60 -48.81
C CYS A 421 22.29 32.18 -48.68
N ILE A 422 21.20 31.99 -47.92
CA ILE A 422 20.56 30.67 -47.75
C ILE A 422 19.27 30.63 -48.58
N PRO A 423 19.23 29.98 -49.75
CA PRO A 423 18.07 30.04 -50.63
C PRO A 423 16.90 29.29 -49.99
N THR A 424 15.79 30.00 -49.77
CA THR A 424 14.55 29.40 -49.26
C THR A 424 13.50 29.33 -50.37
N ASN A 425 13.01 28.13 -50.64
CA ASN A 425 11.79 27.93 -51.44
C ASN A 425 10.55 27.95 -50.51
N ASN A 426 9.36 27.80 -51.10
CA ASN A 426 8.10 27.78 -50.33
C ASN A 426 8.08 26.69 -49.24
N LEU A 427 8.67 25.52 -49.53
CA LEU A 427 8.75 24.42 -48.58
C LEU A 427 9.71 24.72 -47.43
N ALA A 428 10.88 25.30 -47.72
CA ALA A 428 11.87 25.68 -46.72
C ALA A 428 11.33 26.77 -45.79
N SER A 429 10.63 27.77 -46.36
CA SER A 429 9.94 28.81 -45.58
C SER A 429 8.92 28.21 -44.63
N LEU A 430 8.08 27.28 -45.13
CA LEU A 430 7.12 26.55 -44.31
C LEU A 430 7.80 25.75 -43.18
N MET A 431 8.94 25.11 -43.43
CA MET A 431 9.68 24.36 -42.41
C MET A 431 10.21 25.27 -41.30
N PHE A 432 10.76 26.44 -41.65
CA PHE A 432 11.21 27.42 -40.66
C PHE A 432 10.04 28.06 -39.88
N ASP A 433 8.90 28.32 -40.53
CA ASP A 433 7.67 28.77 -39.86
C ASP A 433 7.15 27.72 -38.86
N LEU A 434 7.17 26.44 -39.24
CA LEU A 434 6.81 25.33 -38.34
C LEU A 434 7.80 25.19 -37.18
N GLN A 435 9.11 25.34 -37.45
CA GLN A 435 10.14 25.36 -36.41
C GLN A 435 9.87 26.47 -35.39
N LYS A 436 9.49 27.66 -35.87
CA LYS A 436 9.14 28.81 -35.03
C LYS A 436 7.90 28.59 -34.18
N LEU A 437 6.83 28.08 -34.78
CA LEU A 437 5.60 27.76 -34.06
C LEU A 437 5.84 26.67 -33.00
N PHE A 438 6.58 25.62 -33.34
CA PHE A 438 6.88 24.54 -32.40
C PHE A 438 7.76 25.02 -31.24
N SER A 439 8.77 25.85 -31.52
CA SER A 439 9.66 26.38 -30.50
C SER A 439 8.94 27.35 -29.56
N LEU A 440 8.03 28.19 -30.08
CA LEU A 440 7.16 29.03 -29.26
C LEU A 440 6.29 28.21 -28.30
N ILE A 441 5.72 27.10 -28.78
CA ILE A 441 4.95 26.18 -27.94
C ILE A 441 5.83 25.57 -26.85
N LEU A 442 7.02 25.05 -27.20
CA LEU A 442 7.94 24.47 -26.22
C LEU A 442 8.34 25.46 -25.12
N VAL A 443 8.70 26.69 -25.48
CA VAL A 443 9.05 27.75 -24.53
C VAL A 443 7.86 28.08 -23.62
N SER A 444 6.65 28.17 -24.18
CA SER A 444 5.43 28.42 -23.41
C SER A 444 5.18 27.32 -22.36
N TYR A 445 5.31 26.05 -22.74
CA TYR A 445 5.17 24.93 -21.80
C TYR A 445 6.29 24.88 -20.76
N PHE A 446 7.52 25.22 -21.15
CA PHE A 446 8.66 25.31 -20.24
C PHE A 446 8.45 26.37 -19.16
N ILE A 447 8.04 27.59 -19.56
CA ILE A 447 7.70 28.67 -18.63
C ILE A 447 6.55 28.24 -17.72
N ALA A 448 5.49 27.65 -18.27
CA ALA A 448 4.36 27.14 -17.48
C ALA A 448 4.78 26.05 -16.48
N ALA A 449 5.78 25.23 -16.79
CA ALA A 449 6.31 24.21 -15.89
C ALA A 449 7.14 24.81 -14.75
N ILE A 450 8.02 25.78 -15.05
CA ILE A 450 8.88 26.42 -14.03
C ILE A 450 8.07 27.31 -13.10
N THR A 451 7.07 28.02 -13.62
CA THR A 451 6.20 28.91 -12.83
C THR A 451 5.17 28.17 -11.97
N GLY A 452 5.16 26.83 -11.99
CA GLY A 452 4.19 26.02 -11.23
C GLY A 452 2.79 25.99 -11.85
N PHE A 453 2.51 26.77 -12.91
CA PHE A 453 1.19 26.79 -13.55
C PHE A 453 0.78 25.43 -14.15
N ALA A 454 1.75 24.60 -14.54
CA ALA A 454 1.51 23.23 -15.00
C ALA A 454 1.26 22.22 -13.85
N SER A 455 1.71 22.52 -12.62
CA SER A 455 1.52 21.67 -11.44
C SER A 455 0.33 22.10 -10.56
N ASP A 456 0.06 23.40 -10.44
CA ASP A 456 -0.87 23.99 -9.47
C ASP A 456 -2.35 23.84 -9.81
N ARG A 457 -2.70 23.54 -11.07
CA ARG A 457 -4.08 23.15 -11.42
C ARG A 457 -4.55 21.83 -10.78
N ARG A 458 -3.74 21.20 -9.92
CA ARG A 458 -4.06 19.96 -9.19
C ARG A 458 -4.35 20.14 -7.70
N ALA A 459 -4.15 21.34 -7.15
CA ALA A 459 -4.41 21.60 -5.72
C ALA A 459 -5.85 22.08 -5.44
N SER A 460 -6.63 22.41 -6.48
CA SER A 460 -7.93 23.08 -6.35
C SER A 460 -9.11 22.39 -7.04
N ASP A 461 -8.92 21.18 -7.58
CA ASP A 461 -9.98 20.28 -8.09
C ASP A 461 -9.87 18.94 -7.37
#